data_AF-A0A286IHM1-F1
#
_entry.id   AF-A0A286IHM1-F1
#
_cell.length_a   1.000
_cell.length_b   1.000
_cell.length_c   1.000
_cell.angle_alpha   90.00
_cell.angle_beta   90.00
_cell.angle_gamma   90.00
#
_symmetry.space_group_name_H-M   'P 1'
#
loop_
_entity.id
_entity.type
_entity.pdbx_description
1 polymer ?
#
loop_
_entity_poly.entity_id
_entity_poly.type
_entity_poly.pdbx_seq_one_letter_code
_entity_poly.pdbx_strand_id
1 'polypeptide(L)'
;MKSLFVLTSFLLLTLACKSDKFIPAYTGSGDIEIRLWNNTSFIMTDIFVNTSGGENTYESLDNKEKSTYRRFEKAYRYAFISFKIKDKPYAIQPVDYVGEQLLEKGKYTYKVTVTDLDAGTANLEFIVD
;
A
#
# COMPACT_ATOMS: atom_id res chain seq x y z
N MET A 1 -61.87 -26.40 -7.89
CA MET A 1 -60.54 -27.02 -8.07
C MET A 1 -59.59 -25.96 -8.61
N LYS A 2 -58.46 -25.75 -7.93
CA LYS A 2 -57.21 -25.11 -8.40
C LYS A 2 -57.33 -23.63 -8.82
N SER A 3 -56.93 -22.71 -7.95
CA SER A 3 -55.56 -22.16 -7.85
C SER A 3 -55.44 -20.86 -8.64
N LEU A 4 -55.33 -19.73 -7.95
CA LEU A 4 -54.39 -18.70 -8.38
C LEU A 4 -53.78 -18.05 -7.15
N PHE A 5 -52.60 -18.56 -6.79
CA PHE A 5 -51.76 -18.07 -5.72
C PHE A 5 -51.27 -16.66 -6.05
N VAL A 6 -51.59 -15.71 -5.18
CA VAL A 6 -50.89 -14.43 -5.07
C VAL A 6 -49.53 -14.74 -4.46
N LEU A 7 -48.45 -14.58 -5.22
CA LEU A 7 -47.09 -14.64 -4.69
C LEU A 7 -46.33 -13.39 -5.10
N THR A 8 -46.43 -12.39 -4.23
CA THR A 8 -45.40 -11.39 -3.97
C THR A 8 -44.05 -12.09 -3.77
N SER A 9 -43.07 -11.80 -4.61
CA SER A 9 -41.66 -11.96 -4.25
C SER A 9 -40.84 -10.91 -4.97
N PHE A 10 -40.75 -9.77 -4.30
CA PHE A 10 -39.75 -8.75 -4.51
C PHE A 10 -38.47 -9.28 -3.87
N LEU A 11 -37.58 -9.89 -4.66
CA LEU A 11 -36.23 -10.20 -4.20
C LEU A 11 -35.24 -9.56 -5.16
N LEU A 12 -35.02 -8.27 -4.91
CA LEU A 12 -33.89 -7.48 -5.41
C LEU A 12 -32.59 -8.17 -4.99
N LEU A 13 -32.01 -8.95 -5.89
CA LEU A 13 -30.60 -9.34 -5.83
C LEU A 13 -29.75 -8.17 -6.32
N THR A 14 -29.60 -7.13 -5.50
CA THR A 14 -28.50 -6.18 -5.64
C THR A 14 -27.31 -6.73 -4.85
N LEU A 15 -26.66 -7.74 -5.42
CA LEU A 15 -25.34 -8.16 -4.96
C LEU A 15 -24.27 -7.39 -5.74
N ALA A 16 -23.26 -6.99 -4.99
CA ALA A 16 -21.93 -6.56 -5.43
C ALA A 16 -21.80 -5.14 -5.98
N CYS A 17 -21.83 -4.17 -5.07
CA CYS A 17 -20.90 -3.04 -5.20
C CYS A 17 -19.53 -3.52 -4.71
N LYS A 18 -18.75 -4.19 -5.57
CA LYS A 18 -17.29 -4.14 -5.41
C LYS A 18 -16.90 -2.84 -6.09
N SER A 19 -16.37 -1.90 -5.31
CA SER A 19 -15.68 -0.77 -5.90
C SER A 19 -14.45 -1.34 -6.59
N ASP A 20 -14.54 -1.51 -7.91
CA ASP A 20 -13.36 -1.66 -8.74
C ASP A 20 -12.65 -0.31 -8.69
N LYS A 21 -11.90 -0.07 -7.61
CA LYS A 21 -10.82 0.91 -7.66
C LYS A 21 -9.90 0.39 -8.72
N PHE A 22 -9.95 1.03 -9.89
CA PHE A 22 -8.95 0.93 -10.91
C PHE A 22 -7.63 1.43 -10.29
N ILE A 23 -6.93 0.53 -9.61
CA ILE A 23 -5.52 0.69 -9.31
C ILE A 23 -4.86 0.32 -10.63
N PRO A 24 -4.23 1.26 -11.37
CA PRO A 24 -3.35 0.85 -12.44
C PRO A 24 -2.30 -0.05 -11.80
N ALA A 25 -2.45 -1.36 -12.03
CA ALA A 25 -1.45 -2.32 -11.67
C ALA A 25 -0.24 -1.98 -12.53
N TYR A 26 0.67 -1.16 -12.00
CA TYR A 26 2.06 -1.28 -12.40
C TYR A 26 2.50 -2.67 -11.93
N THR A 27 2.26 -3.65 -12.79
CA THR A 27 2.85 -4.98 -12.70
C THR A 27 4.33 -4.82 -12.99
N GLY A 28 5.11 -4.42 -11.99
CA GLY A 28 6.56 -4.37 -12.11
C GLY A 28 7.08 -5.70 -12.64
N SER A 29 7.96 -5.64 -13.64
CA SER A 29 8.62 -6.75 -14.31
C SER A 29 9.76 -7.39 -13.51
N GLY A 30 9.95 -6.99 -12.25
CA GLY A 30 11.10 -7.38 -11.43
C GLY A 30 10.85 -8.46 -10.38
N ASP A 31 11.94 -9.09 -9.95
CA ASP A 31 11.99 -10.16 -8.95
C ASP A 31 12.16 -9.65 -7.51
N ILE A 32 12.11 -8.33 -7.30
CA ILE A 32 12.10 -7.69 -5.99
C ILE A 32 10.64 -7.37 -5.63
N GLU A 33 10.15 -8.01 -4.59
CA GLU A 33 8.79 -7.84 -4.06
C GLU A 33 8.85 -7.09 -2.74
N ILE A 34 8.28 -5.89 -2.70
CA ILE A 34 8.23 -5.05 -1.50
C ILE A 34 6.79 -4.86 -1.06
N ARG A 35 6.52 -5.03 0.22
CA ARG A 35 5.27 -4.59 0.87
C ARG A 35 5.55 -3.49 1.88
N LEU A 36 4.50 -2.80 2.29
CA LEU A 36 4.56 -1.84 3.38
C LEU A 36 3.98 -2.44 4.65
N TRP A 37 4.53 -2.03 5.79
CA TRP A 37 3.92 -2.25 7.11
C TRP A 37 3.64 -0.89 7.75
N ASN A 38 2.36 -0.57 7.94
CA ASN A 38 1.94 0.58 8.72
C ASN A 38 2.16 0.28 10.21
N ASN A 39 3.35 0.58 10.75
CA ASN A 39 3.62 0.43 12.18
C ASN A 39 3.17 1.66 13.00
N THR A 40 2.27 2.49 12.48
CA THR A 40 1.68 3.61 13.23
C THR A 40 0.42 3.15 13.99
N SER A 41 -0.14 4.06 14.80
CA SER A 41 -1.45 3.88 15.44
C SER A 41 -2.60 4.49 14.63
N PHE A 42 -2.36 4.85 13.36
CA PHE A 42 -3.29 5.58 12.50
C PHE A 42 -3.48 4.87 11.17
N ILE A 43 -4.56 5.21 10.46
CA ILE A 43 -4.76 4.79 9.07
C ILE A 43 -3.83 5.63 8.18
N MET A 44 -3.09 4.95 7.30
CA MET A 44 -2.32 5.57 6.23
C MET A 44 -3.13 5.55 4.93
N THR A 45 -3.24 6.68 4.25
CA THR A 45 -3.92 6.81 2.95
C THR A 45 -3.00 7.44 1.90
N ASP A 46 -3.42 7.46 0.64
CA ASP A 46 -2.69 8.05 -0.50
C ASP A 46 -1.22 7.63 -0.57
N ILE A 47 -0.98 6.32 -0.39
CA ILE A 47 0.36 5.78 -0.20
C ILE A 47 1.05 5.58 -1.56
N PHE A 48 2.22 6.19 -1.70
CA PHE A 48 3.07 6.12 -2.89
C PHE A 48 4.52 5.78 -2.50
N VAL A 49 5.17 4.91 -3.27
CA VAL A 49 6.55 4.49 -3.06
C VAL A 49 7.33 4.60 -4.37
N ASN A 50 8.50 5.24 -4.31
CA ASN A 50 9.47 5.29 -5.40
C ASN A 50 10.84 4.78 -4.89
N THR A 51 11.31 3.69 -5.49
CA THR A 51 12.58 3.02 -5.12
C THR A 51 13.78 3.47 -5.97
N SER A 52 13.61 4.52 -6.77
CA SER A 52 14.46 4.93 -7.89
C SER A 52 14.63 3.88 -9.00
N GLY A 53 13.96 2.73 -8.86
CA GLY A 53 13.89 1.65 -9.83
C GLY A 53 12.48 1.30 -10.28
N GLY A 54 11.50 2.12 -9.89
CA GLY A 54 10.10 1.93 -10.16
C GLY A 54 9.23 2.66 -9.14
N GLU A 55 7.97 2.83 -9.49
CA GLU A 55 6.97 3.52 -8.68
C GLU A 55 5.76 2.63 -8.50
N ASN A 56 5.20 2.60 -7.29
CA ASN A 56 3.98 1.87 -7.00
C ASN A 56 3.11 2.67 -6.02
N THR A 57 1.79 2.60 -6.22
CA THR A 57 0.82 3.02 -5.22
C THR A 57 0.32 1.82 -4.42
N TYR A 58 -0.07 2.08 -3.18
CA TYR A 58 -0.62 1.09 -2.26
C TYR A 58 -2.02 1.50 -1.83
N GLU A 59 -2.82 0.51 -1.49
CA GLU A 59 -4.10 0.74 -0.83
C GLU A 59 -3.87 1.38 0.54
N SER A 60 -4.93 2.00 1.08
CA SER A 60 -4.90 2.46 2.46
C SER A 60 -4.58 1.30 3.40
N LEU A 61 -3.82 1.58 4.45
CA LEU A 61 -3.45 0.59 5.46
C LEU A 61 -3.96 1.04 6.82
N ASP A 62 -4.75 0.18 7.46
CA ASP A 62 -5.16 0.33 8.84
C ASP A 62 -3.96 0.25 9.80
N ASN A 63 -4.20 0.61 11.06
CA ASN A 63 -3.16 0.57 12.08
C ASN A 63 -2.58 -0.84 12.19
N LYS A 64 -1.24 -0.94 12.16
CA LYS A 64 -0.49 -2.21 12.23
C LYS A 64 -0.69 -3.15 11.04
N GLU A 65 -1.39 -2.72 9.98
CA GLU A 65 -1.63 -3.52 8.78
C GLU A 65 -0.41 -3.60 7.85
N LYS A 66 -0.26 -4.73 7.16
CA LYS A 66 0.70 -4.91 6.07
C LYS A 66 -0.02 -4.94 4.72
N SER A 67 0.53 -4.28 3.72
CA SER A 67 0.01 -4.32 2.37
C SER A 67 0.26 -5.67 1.69
N THR A 68 -0.37 -5.86 0.53
CA THR A 68 0.11 -6.81 -0.47
C THR A 68 1.48 -6.38 -1.03
N TYR A 69 2.22 -7.33 -1.57
CA TYR A 69 3.50 -7.05 -2.23
C TYR A 69 3.29 -6.38 -3.58
N ARG A 70 4.21 -5.46 -3.92
CA ARG A 70 4.37 -4.87 -5.26
C ARG A 70 5.77 -5.17 -5.79
N ARG A 71 5.89 -5.26 -7.10
CA ARG A 71 7.16 -5.60 -7.77
C ARG A 71 7.90 -4.35 -8.22
N PHE A 72 9.22 -4.43 -8.12
CA PHE A 72 10.15 -3.40 -8.59
C PHE A 72 11.29 -4.06 -9.37
N GLU A 73 11.76 -3.40 -10.43
CA GLU A 73 12.94 -3.85 -11.17
C GLU A 73 14.22 -3.64 -10.37
N LYS A 74 14.29 -2.52 -9.66
CA LYS A 74 15.40 -2.14 -8.78
C LYS A 74 14.84 -1.53 -7.51
N ALA A 75 15.48 -1.81 -6.38
CA ALA A 75 15.18 -1.15 -5.12
C ALA A 75 16.40 -1.21 -4.19
N TYR A 76 16.34 -0.42 -3.12
CA TYR A 76 17.38 -0.29 -2.11
C TYR A 76 16.77 -0.53 -0.72
N ARG A 77 17.57 -0.43 0.34
CA ARG A 77 17.06 -0.57 1.72
C ARG A 77 16.21 0.61 2.18
N TYR A 78 16.22 1.70 1.44
CA TYR A 78 15.35 2.85 1.64
C TYR A 78 14.74 3.30 0.33
N ALA A 79 13.67 4.07 0.42
CA ALA A 79 12.90 4.54 -0.71
C ALA A 79 12.27 5.89 -0.37
N PHE A 80 11.90 6.64 -1.40
CA PHE A 80 10.93 7.71 -1.21
C PHE A 80 9.56 7.10 -0.93
N ILE A 81 8.93 7.51 0.17
CA ILE A 81 7.55 7.11 0.51
C ILE A 81 6.77 8.34 0.89
N SER A 82 5.61 8.56 0.26
CA SER A 82 4.64 9.57 0.69
C SER A 82 3.31 8.93 1.03
N PHE A 83 2.61 9.53 2.00
CA PHE A 83 1.30 9.09 2.47
C PHE A 83 0.62 10.22 3.24
N LYS A 84 -0.63 10.00 3.64
CA LYS A 84 -1.38 10.89 4.54
C LYS A 84 -1.83 10.16 5.80
N ILE A 85 -1.90 10.90 6.90
CA ILE A 85 -2.62 10.53 8.12
C ILE A 85 -3.54 11.70 8.46
N LYS A 86 -4.85 11.45 8.57
CA LYS A 86 -5.86 12.51 8.81
C LYS A 86 -5.70 13.70 7.85
N ASP A 87 -5.55 13.39 6.55
CA ASP A 87 -5.29 14.34 5.46
C ASP A 87 -3.99 15.17 5.54
N LYS A 88 -3.21 15.02 6.61
CA LYS A 88 -1.88 15.62 6.73
C LYS A 88 -0.85 14.80 5.97
N PRO A 89 -0.04 15.41 5.07
CA PRO A 89 0.97 14.70 4.31
C PRO A 89 2.20 14.37 5.15
N TYR A 90 2.79 13.21 4.86
CA TYR A 90 4.06 12.73 5.39
C TYR A 90 4.92 12.27 4.22
N ALA A 91 6.24 12.45 4.35
CA ALA A 91 7.20 11.95 3.39
C ALA A 91 8.44 11.42 4.10
N ILE A 92 8.97 10.31 3.57
CA ILE A 92 10.30 9.80 3.88
C ILE A 92 11.12 10.03 2.62
N GLN A 93 12.19 10.83 2.73
CA GLN A 93 13.02 11.21 1.61
C GLN A 93 14.48 10.83 1.89
N PRO A 94 15.06 9.90 1.12
CA PRO A 94 16.49 9.65 1.14
C PRO A 94 17.28 10.88 0.67
N VAL A 95 18.47 11.10 1.26
CA VAL A 95 19.36 12.21 0.88
C VAL A 95 20.01 11.94 -0.48
N ASP A 96 20.61 10.75 -0.63
CA ASP A 96 21.10 10.21 -1.88
C ASP A 96 21.11 8.67 -1.83
N TYR A 97 21.47 8.02 -2.95
CA TYR A 97 21.67 6.57 -3.05
C TYR A 97 23.13 6.21 -3.39
N VAL A 98 24.06 7.15 -3.20
CA VAL A 98 25.44 6.98 -3.68
C VAL A 98 26.16 5.95 -2.80
N GLY A 99 26.67 4.89 -3.42
CA GLY A 99 27.36 3.81 -2.71
C GLY A 99 26.43 2.73 -2.15
N GLU A 100 25.12 2.85 -2.33
CA GLU A 100 24.17 1.80 -1.97
C GLU A 100 24.25 0.60 -2.89
N GLN A 101 23.86 -0.55 -2.34
CA GLN A 101 23.72 -1.78 -3.07
C GLN A 101 22.25 -2.03 -3.41
N LEU A 102 22.01 -2.42 -4.67
CA LEU A 102 20.71 -2.91 -5.08
C LEU A 102 20.32 -4.13 -4.24
N LEU A 103 19.04 -4.22 -3.90
CA LEU A 103 18.49 -5.41 -3.29
C LEU A 103 18.62 -6.59 -4.25
N GLU A 104 18.92 -7.76 -3.68
CA GLU A 104 18.81 -9.02 -4.41
C GLU A 104 17.34 -9.39 -4.63
N LYS A 105 17.08 -10.31 -5.56
CA LYS A 105 15.73 -10.88 -5.74
C LYS A 105 15.21 -11.45 -4.42
N GLY A 106 13.95 -11.16 -4.08
CA GLY A 106 13.40 -11.56 -2.79
C GLY A 106 12.20 -10.75 -2.34
N LYS A 107 11.73 -11.07 -1.13
CA LYS A 107 10.60 -10.40 -0.47
C LYS A 107 11.10 -9.56 0.68
N TYR A 108 10.60 -8.33 0.74
CA TYR A 108 11.02 -7.35 1.73
C TYR A 108 9.83 -6.55 2.25
N THR A 109 10.00 -6.01 3.46
CA THR A 109 9.04 -5.11 4.08
C THR A 109 9.70 -3.77 4.38
N TYR A 110 9.09 -2.67 3.90
CA TYR A 110 9.34 -1.34 4.45
C TYR A 110 8.35 -1.07 5.58
N LYS A 111 8.86 -1.03 6.80
CA LYS A 111 8.07 -0.70 7.98
C LYS A 111 8.10 0.81 8.21
N VAL A 112 6.94 1.42 8.11
CA VAL A 112 6.76 2.86 8.27
C VAL A 112 6.30 3.16 9.69
N THR A 113 7.01 4.07 10.37
CA THR A 113 6.64 4.57 11.70
C THR A 113 6.62 6.09 11.68
N VAL A 114 5.65 6.71 12.34
CA VAL A 114 5.63 8.16 12.56
C VAL A 114 6.20 8.43 13.95
N THR A 115 7.28 9.20 14.01
CA THR A 115 7.95 9.54 15.26
C THR A 115 7.46 10.85 15.85
N ASP A 116 6.95 11.76 15.00
CA ASP A 116 6.36 13.02 15.42
C ASP A 116 5.19 13.37 14.49
N LEU A 117 3.98 13.35 15.07
CA LEU A 117 2.73 13.68 14.37
C LEU A 117 2.63 15.16 14.02
N ASP A 118 3.20 16.04 14.83
CA ASP A 118 3.09 17.49 14.66
C ASP A 118 4.16 18.00 13.69
N ALA A 119 5.37 17.47 13.78
CA ALA A 119 6.45 17.79 12.84
C ALA A 119 6.29 17.10 11.46
N GLY A 120 5.42 16.09 11.34
CA GLY A 120 5.24 15.37 10.07
C GLY A 120 6.39 14.40 9.76
N THR A 121 7.07 13.91 10.79
CA THR A 121 8.28 13.09 10.64
C THR A 121 7.94 11.60 10.65
N ALA A 122 8.36 10.90 9.60
CA ALA A 122 8.24 9.45 9.47
C ALA A 122 9.61 8.80 9.24
N ASN A 123 9.73 7.55 9.66
CA ASN A 123 10.92 6.73 9.54
C ASN A 123 10.60 5.43 8.82
N LEU A 124 11.59 4.92 8.09
CA LEU A 124 11.55 3.66 7.37
C LEU A 124 12.56 2.70 8.02
N GLU A 125 12.07 1.52 8.38
CA GLU A 125 12.89 0.38 8.77
C GLU A 125 12.77 -0.71 7.69
N PHE A 126 13.90 -1.21 7.22
CA PHE A 126 13.97 -2.28 6.22
C PHE A 126 14.03 -3.66 6.88
N ILE A 127 13.20 -4.57 6.41
CA ILE A 127 13.11 -5.94 6.93
C ILE A 127 13.17 -6.93 5.77
N VAL A 128 14.01 -7.95 5.90
CA VAL A 128 14.03 -9.13 5.04
C VAL A 128 12.95 -10.09 5.55
N ASP A 129 12.05 -10.54 4.68
CA ASP A 129 10.97 -11.46 5.04
C ASP A 129 11.38 -12.94 5.05
#